data_AF-A0A9D1TP03-F1
#
_entry.id   AF-A0A9D1TP03-F1
#
_cell.length_a   1.000
_cell.length_b   1.000
_cell.length_c   1.000
_cell.angle_alpha   90.00
_cell.angle_beta   90.00
_cell.angle_gamma   90.00
#
_symmetry.space_group_name_H-M   'P 1'
#
loop_
_entity.id
_entity.type
_entity.pdbx_description
1 polymer ?
#
loop_
_entity_poly.entity_id
_entity_poly.type
_entity_poly.pdbx_seq_one_letter_code
_entity_poly.pdbx_strand_id
1 'polypeptide(L)' 'MVRTVKEVAEEFGVSVASISAKLKKKGLKKIAGMYQIDEDTYRWLKARRGQVGRPWNTDIYSISYSEDQEV' A
#
# COMPACT_ATOMS: atom_id res chain seq x y z
N MET A 1 -5.37 5.65 10.01
CA MET A 1 -6.35 6.50 9.28
C MET A 1 -6.66 5.86 7.92
N VAL A 2 -7.91 5.75 7.46
CA VAL A 2 -8.24 5.09 6.18
C VAL A 2 -8.16 6.09 5.03
N ARG A 3 -7.32 5.79 4.03
CA ARG A 3 -7.16 6.60 2.81
C ARG A 3 -7.69 5.85 1.59
N THR A 4 -8.16 6.59 0.59
CA THR A 4 -8.55 6.01 -0.69
C THR A 4 -7.37 5.87 -1.64
N VAL A 5 -7.51 4.99 -2.65
CA VAL A 5 -6.50 4.84 -3.72
C VAL A 5 -6.23 6.16 -4.44
N LYS A 6 -7.25 7.00 -4.59
CA LYS A 6 -7.15 8.27 -5.31
C LYS A 6 -6.28 9.26 -4.54
N GLU A 7 -6.54 9.46 -3.25
CA GLU A 7 -5.74 10.35 -2.40
C GLU A 7 -4.27 9.91 -2.35
N VAL A 8 -4.03 8.61 -2.19
CA VAL A 8 -2.68 8.05 -2.18
C VAL A 8 -2.03 8.19 -3.56
N ALA A 9 -2.77 8.05 -4.66
CA ALA A 9 -2.22 8.25 -5.99
C ALA A 9 -1.78 9.72 -6.21
N GLU A 10 -2.60 10.68 -5.79
CA GLU A 10 -2.32 12.12 -5.90
C GLU A 10 -1.10 12.53 -5.06
N GLU A 11 -1.05 12.12 -3.80
CA GLU A 11 0.08 12.40 -2.90
C GLU A 11 1.38 11.73 -3.39
N PHE A 12 1.25 10.59 -4.06
CA PHE A 12 2.38 9.86 -4.61
C PHE A 12 2.82 10.32 -5.99
N GLY A 13 2.00 11.14 -6.66
CA GLY A 13 2.23 11.56 -8.04
C GLY A 13 2.25 10.38 -9.02
N VAL A 14 1.49 9.32 -8.73
CA VAL A 14 1.42 8.10 -9.58
C VAL A 14 0.00 7.84 -10.02
N SER A 15 -0.17 7.08 -11.10
CA SER A 15 -1.51 6.70 -11.55
C SER A 15 -2.21 5.77 -10.55
N VAL A 16 -3.51 5.98 -10.37
CA VAL A 16 -4.42 5.11 -9.60
C VAL A 16 -4.28 3.65 -10.00
N ALA A 17 -4.10 3.37 -11.30
CA ALA A 17 -3.87 2.03 -11.83
C ALA A 17 -2.60 1.37 -11.26
N SER A 18 -1.52 2.14 -11.07
CA SER A 18 -0.25 1.64 -10.52
C SER A 18 -0.40 1.24 -9.06
N ILE A 19 -1.11 2.06 -8.26
CA ILE A 19 -1.44 1.71 -6.87
C ILE A 19 -2.36 0.49 -6.83
N SER A 20 -3.41 0.45 -7.66
CA SER A 20 -4.35 -0.68 -7.75
C SER A 20 -3.65 -2.00 -8.09
N ALA A 21 -2.70 -1.99 -9.03
CA ALA A 21 -1.90 -3.15 -9.38
C ALA A 21 -1.01 -3.62 -8.22
N LYS A 22 -0.42 -2.68 -7.47
CA LYS A 22 0.39 -2.98 -6.28
C LYS A 22 -0.46 -3.57 -5.14
N LEU A 23 -1.65 -3.02 -4.90
CA LEU A 23 -2.58 -3.53 -3.91
C LEU A 23 -3.09 -4.93 -4.26
N LYS A 24 -3.37 -5.18 -5.55
CA LYS A 24 -3.70 -6.52 -6.05
C LYS A 24 -2.55 -7.51 -5.81
N LYS A 25 -1.29 -7.11 -6.05
CA LYS A 25 -0.11 -7.95 -5.75
C LYS A 25 0.11 -8.19 -4.26
N LYS A 26 -0.22 -7.23 -3.39
CA LYS A 26 -0.20 -7.41 -1.92
C LYS A 26 -1.32 -8.36 -1.45
N GLY A 27 -2.29 -8.70 -2.30
CA GLY A 27 -3.41 -9.57 -1.94
C GLY A 27 -4.52 -8.83 -1.18
N LEU A 28 -4.55 -7.48 -1.23
CA LEU A 28 -5.61 -6.73 -0.59
C LEU A 28 -6.96 -7.01 -1.28
N LYS A 29 -7.97 -7.34 -0.47
CA LYS A 29 -9.34 -7.46 -0.94
C LYS A 29 -9.98 -6.09 -1.06
N LYS A 30 -10.87 -5.94 -2.04
CA LYS A 30 -11.70 -4.75 -2.20
C LYS A 30 -12.88 -4.84 -1.23
N ILE A 31 -13.14 -3.76 -0.51
CA ILE A 31 -14.31 -3.60 0.34
C ILE A 31 -15.26 -2.68 -0.41
N ALA A 32 -16.49 -3.14 -0.66
CA ALA A 32 -17.49 -2.39 -1.45
C ALA A 32 -16.98 -1.92 -2.84
N GLY A 33 -16.15 -2.72 -3.49
CA GLY A 33 -15.57 -2.39 -4.81
C GLY A 33 -14.38 -1.43 -4.79
N MET A 34 -13.99 -0.91 -3.61
CA MET A 34 -12.86 0.00 -3.44
C MET A 34 -11.74 -0.63 -2.61
N TYR A 35 -10.49 -0.21 -2.83
CA TYR A 35 -9.43 -0.56 -1.89
C TYR A 35 -9.38 0.49 -0.79
N GLN A 36 -9.47 0.02 0.45
CA GLN A 36 -9.20 0.84 1.62
C GLN A 36 -7.73 0.70 1.96
N ILE A 37 -7.01 1.83 1.95
CA ILE A 37 -5.60 1.87 2.28
C ILE A 37 -5.51 2.22 3.76
N ASP A 38 -5.21 1.21 4.57
CA ASP A 38 -4.85 1.41 5.96
C ASP A 38 -3.45 2.05 6.10
N GLU A 39 -3.16 2.59 7.29
CA GLU A 39 -1.86 3.13 7.68
C GLU A 39 -0.70 2.18 7.35
N ASP A 40 -0.84 0.87 7.60
CA ASP A 40 0.17 -0.14 7.25
C ASP A 40 0.44 -0.16 5.73
N THR A 41 -0.64 -0.21 4.97
CA THR A 41 -0.56 -0.31 3.51
C THR A 41 0.02 0.97 2.92
N TYR A 42 -0.30 2.11 3.51
CA TYR A 42 0.30 3.38 3.16
C TYR A 42 1.81 3.40 3.44
N ARG A 43 2.26 2.94 4.62
CA ARG A 43 3.68 2.83 4.96
C ARG A 43 4.43 1.90 4.00
N TRP A 44 3.83 0.76 3.66
CA TRP A 44 4.38 -0.17 2.67
C TRP A 44 4.51 0.46 1.27
N LEU A 45 3.50 1.24 0.84
CA LEU A 45 3.54 1.97 -0.42
C LEU A 45 4.64 3.04 -0.41
N LYS A 46 4.80 3.76 0.71
CA LYS A 46 5.83 4.79 0.92
C LYS A 46 7.24 4.20 0.89
N ALA A 47 7.46 3.06 1.56
CA ALA A 47 8.76 2.38 1.57
C ALA A 47 9.21 1.90 0.17
N ARG A 48 8.25 1.63 -0.74
CA ARG A 48 8.55 1.30 -2.15
C ARG A 48 8.77 2.53 -3.04
N ARG A 49 8.40 3.74 -2.60
CA ARG A 49 8.58 4.98 -3.37
C ARG A 49 10.04 5.43 -3.26
N GLY A 50 10.80 5.30 -4.34
CA GLY A 50 12.23 5.66 -4.40
C GLY A 50 13.16 4.57 -4.92
N GLN A 51 12.67 3.34 -5.11
CA GLN A 51 13.42 2.26 -5.74
C GLN A 51 13.29 2.31 -7.26
N VAL A 52 13.89 3.33 -7.87
CA VAL A 52 14.22 3.30 -9.30
C VAL A 52 15.32 2.25 -9.51
N GLY A 53 15.01 1.18 -10.24
CA GLY A 53 15.97 0.13 -10.61
C GLY A 53 16.03 -1.12 -9.72
N ARG A 54 15.27 -1.23 -8.62
CA ARG A 54 15.31 -2.44 -7.77
C ARG A 54 14.52 -3.60 -8.43
N PRO A 55 15.12 -4.78 -8.67
CA PRO A 55 14.44 -5.90 -9.30
C PRO A 55 13.21 -6.32 -8.50
N TRP A 56 12.16 -6.73 -9.22
CA TRP A 56 10.80 -6.96 -8.72
C TRP A 56 10.64 -8.07 -7.65
N ASN A 57 11.73 -8.71 -7.22
CA ASN A 57 11.73 -9.98 -6.48
C ASN A 57 12.41 -9.93 -5.11
N THR A 58 12.52 -8.77 -4.46
CA THR A 58 12.94 -8.75 -3.04
C THR A 58 11.71 -8.87 -2.16
N ASP A 59 11.61 -10.02 -1.52
CA ASP A 59 10.73 -10.35 -0.41
C ASP A 59 10.89 -9.28 0.69
N ILE A 60 9.87 -8.45 0.90
CA ILE A 60 9.81 -7.49 2.02
C ILE A 60 8.64 -7.93 2.92
N TYR A 61 8.67 -9.19 3.36
CA TYR A 61 7.93 -9.64 4.53
C TYR A 61 8.82 -9.48 5.76
N SER A 62 9.09 -8.23 6.14
CA SER A 62 9.70 -7.92 7.43
C SER A 62 9.34 -6.49 7.82
N ILE A 63 8.09 -6.28 8.20
CA ILE A 63 7.73 -5.28 9.20
C ILE A 63 6.63 -5.91 10.04
N SER A 64 6.98 -6.14 11.29
CA SER A 64 6.21 -6.77 12.35
C SER A 64 4.87 -6.08 12.56
N TYR A 65 3.83 -6.91 12.74
CA TYR A 65 2.63 -6.54 13.48
C TYR A 65 3.07 -6.02 14.85
N SER A 66 2.76 -4.77 15.16
CA SER A 66 2.59 -4.35 16.54
C SER A 66 1.09 -4.20 16.76
N GLU A 67 0.57 -5.17 17.51
CA GLU A 67 -0.70 -5.11 18.22
C GLU A 67 -0.82 -3.76 18.94
N ASP A 68 -1.81 -2.98 18.54
CA ASP A 68 -2.44 -1.98 19.41
C ASP A 68 -3.95 -2.11 19.21
N GLN A 69 -4.46 -3.29 19.58
CA GLN A 69 -5.79 -3.42 20.14
C GLN A 69 -5.62 -3.17 21.64
N GLU A 70 -6.31 -2.17 22.19
CA GLU A 70 -7.03 -2.16 23.47
C GLU A 70 -7.43 -0.69 23.76
N VAL A 71 -8.73 -0.35 23.65
CA VAL A 71 -9.71 -0.09 24.73
C VAL A 71 -9.29 0.88 25.83
#